data_AF-A0A7V5AAA3-F1
#
_entry.id   AF-A0A7V5AAA3-F1
#
_cell.length_a   1.000
_cell.length_b   1.000
_cell.length_c   1.000
_cell.angle_alpha   90.00
_cell.angle_beta   90.00
_cell.angle_gamma   90.00
#
_symmetry.space_group_name_H-M   'P 1'
#
loop_
_entity.id
_entity.type
_entity.pdbx_description
1 polymer ?
#
loop_
_entity_poly.entity_id
_entity_poly.type
_entity_poly.pdbx_seq_one_letter_code
_entity_poly.pdbx_strand_id
1 'polypeptide(L)'
;MLHGRPNAAFWTWVLLGVLIAGLAFLYLWQGTLLARLRAERAELTLTLEKLAREKLLLEHRLREEYSPNVLAERARALGMGPADLSRIHYLEIEDEDGN
;
A
#
# COMPACT_ATOMS: atom_id res chain seq x y z
N MET A 1 -18.79 -66.70 15.77
CA MET A 1 -18.01 -65.47 15.54
C MET A 1 -18.21 -65.02 14.09
N LEU A 2 -19.32 -64.35 13.78
CA LEU A 2 -19.52 -63.73 12.47
C LEU A 2 -18.89 -62.34 12.50
N HIS A 3 -17.73 -62.21 11.90
CA HIS A 3 -17.16 -60.90 11.58
C HIS A 3 -18.12 -60.21 10.60
N GLY A 4 -18.85 -59.21 11.09
CA GLY A 4 -19.67 -58.32 10.27
C GLY A 4 -18.77 -57.55 9.31
N ARG A 5 -18.67 -58.03 8.07
CA ARG A 5 -17.95 -57.32 7.01
C ARG A 5 -18.70 -56.01 6.76
N PRO A 6 -18.06 -54.84 6.92
CA PRO A 6 -18.72 -53.58 6.63
C PRO A 6 -19.10 -53.55 5.14
N ASN A 7 -20.37 -53.26 4.87
CA ASN A 7 -20.92 -53.18 3.51
C ASN A 7 -20.13 -52.14 2.70
N ALA A 8 -19.67 -52.49 1.49
CA ALA A 8 -18.94 -51.59 0.61
C ALA A 8 -19.70 -50.29 0.30
N ALA A 9 -21.03 -50.35 0.35
CA ALA A 9 -21.91 -49.19 0.27
C ALA A 9 -21.67 -48.18 1.42
N PHE A 10 -21.47 -48.65 2.65
CA PHE A 10 -21.22 -47.75 3.79
C PHE A 10 -19.91 -46.97 3.61
N TRP A 11 -18.84 -47.65 3.18
CA TRP A 11 -17.55 -47.00 2.92
C TRP A 11 -17.60 -45.98 1.78
N THR A 12 -18.40 -46.24 0.74
CA THR A 12 -18.57 -45.28 -0.37
C THR A 12 -19.31 -44.02 0.07
N TRP A 13 -20.35 -44.14 0.90
CA TRP A 13 -21.03 -42.98 1.50
C TRP A 13 -20.10 -42.17 2.41
N VAL A 14 -19.27 -42.84 3.22
CA VAL A 14 -18.29 -42.15 4.07
C VAL A 14 -17.25 -41.40 3.22
N LEU A 15 -16.71 -42.02 2.17
CA LEU A 15 -15.77 -41.37 1.26
C LEU A 15 -16.39 -40.15 0.57
N LEU A 16 -17.64 -40.26 0.13
CA LEU A 16 -18.36 -39.14 -0.49
C LEU A 16 -18.53 -37.98 0.50
N GLY A 17 -18.89 -38.27 1.75
CA GLY A 17 -19.02 -37.26 2.81
C GLY A 17 -17.69 -36.56 3.11
N VAL A 18 -16.59 -37.31 3.20
CA VAL A 18 -15.25 -36.75 3.41
C VAL A 18 -14.85 -35.85 2.24
N LEU A 19 -15.18 -36.25 1.01
CA LEU A 19 -14.85 -35.47 -0.19
C LEU A 19 -15.61 -34.14 -0.21
N ILE A 20 -16.91 -34.15 0.10
CA ILE A 20 -17.74 -32.94 0.19
C ILE A 20 -17.24 -32.02 1.32
N ALA A 21 -16.97 -32.58 2.50
CA ALA A 21 -16.46 -31.83 3.64
C ALA A 21 -15.09 -31.20 3.34
N GLY A 22 -14.20 -31.94 2.69
CA GLY A 22 -12.91 -31.44 2.22
C GLY A 22 -13.05 -30.31 1.20
N LEU A 23 -13.98 -30.43 0.26
CA LEU A 23 -14.26 -29.39 -0.73
C LEU A 23 -14.81 -28.12 -0.09
N ALA A 24 -15.75 -28.26 0.85
CA ALA A 24 -16.31 -27.14 1.60
C ALA A 24 -15.25 -26.44 2.46
N PHE A 25 -14.37 -27.21 3.10
CA PHE A 25 -13.24 -26.69 3.85
C PHE A 25 -12.27 -25.91 2.94
N LEU A 26 -11.89 -26.46 1.79
CA LEU A 26 -11.06 -25.80 0.79
C LEU A 26 -11.68 -24.50 0.30
N TYR A 27 -12.98 -24.49 0.05
CA TYR A 27 -13.70 -23.30 -0.40
C TYR A 27 -13.70 -22.20 0.67
N LEU A 28 -14.00 -22.56 1.93
CA LEU A 28 -13.96 -21.62 3.05
C LEU A 28 -12.54 -21.09 3.28
N TRP A 29 -11.53 -21.96 3.18
CA TRP A 29 -10.12 -21.59 3.30
C TRP A 29 -9.67 -20.60 2.21
N GLN A 30 -10.11 -20.80 0.97
CA GLN A 30 -9.86 -19.84 -0.10
C GLN A 30 -10.55 -18.49 0.20
N GLY A 31 -11.78 -18.52 0.71
CA GLY A 31 -12.51 -17.32 1.10
C GLY A 31 -11.80 -16.50 2.18
N THR A 32 -11.25 -17.14 3.22
CA THR A 32 -10.54 -16.45 4.29
C THR A 32 -9.20 -15.85 3.82
N LEU A 33 -8.47 -16.55 2.94
CA LEU A 33 -7.25 -16.00 2.33
C LEU A 33 -7.54 -14.77 1.46
N LEU A 34 -8.58 -14.82 0.63
CA LEU A 34 -8.99 -13.66 -0.18
C LEU A 34 -9.44 -12.47 0.67
N ALA A 35 -10.17 -12.73 1.76
CA ALA A 35 -10.61 -11.68 2.68
C ALA A 35 -9.40 -10.98 3.34
N ARG A 36 -8.40 -11.76 3.78
CA ARG A 36 -7.18 -11.22 4.36
C ARG A 36 -6.39 -10.37 3.35
N LEU A 37 -6.20 -10.87 2.14
CA LEU A 37 -5.50 -10.12 1.07
C LEU A 37 -6.24 -8.81 0.71
N ARG A 38 -7.57 -8.80 0.74
CA ARG A 38 -8.36 -7.58 0.55
C ARG A 38 -8.19 -6.59 1.70
N ALA A 39 -8.13 -7.06 2.94
CA ALA A 39 -7.89 -6.22 4.10
C ALA A 39 -6.51 -5.57 4.04
N GLU A 40 -5.46 -6.35 3.76
CA GLU A 40 -4.09 -5.85 3.58
C GLU A 40 -4.01 -4.84 2.43
N ARG A 41 -4.70 -5.11 1.32
CA ARG A 41 -4.76 -4.16 0.19
C ARG A 41 -5.45 -2.85 0.57
N ALA A 42 -6.54 -2.90 1.33
CA ALA A 42 -7.28 -1.71 1.78
C ALA A 42 -6.41 -0.82 2.69
N GLU A 43 -5.67 -1.44 3.62
CA GLU A 43 -4.74 -0.76 4.52
C GLU A 43 -3.59 -0.08 3.76
N LEU A 44 -3.03 -0.76 2.76
CA LEU A 44 -2.00 -0.20 1.90
C LEU A 44 -2.51 0.99 1.07
N THR A 45 -3.72 0.91 0.52
CA THR A 45 -4.31 2.06 -0.21
C THR A 45 -4.56 3.27 0.69
N LEU A 46 -4.99 3.06 1.93
CA LEU A 46 -5.18 4.16 2.89
C LEU A 46 -3.84 4.82 3.26
N THR A 47 -2.81 4.00 3.43
CA THR A 47 -1.45 4.49 3.71
C THR A 47 -0.90 5.31 2.54
N LEU A 48 -1.10 4.84 1.30
CA LEU A 48 -0.71 5.56 0.10
C LEU A 48 -1.44 6.90 -0.04
N GLU A 49 -2.75 6.93 0.23
CA GLU A 49 -3.52 8.17 0.16
C GLU A 49 -3.08 9.17 1.23
N LYS A 50 -2.76 8.70 2.44
CA LYS A 50 -2.21 9.54 3.51
C LYS A 50 -0.86 10.13 3.12
N LEU A 51 0.04 9.30 2.59
CA LEU A 51 1.36 9.73 2.14
C LEU A 51 1.28 10.72 0.97
N ALA A 52 0.35 10.50 0.03
CA ALA A 52 0.11 11.43 -1.07
C ALA A 52 -0.37 12.80 -0.58
N ARG A 53 -1.26 12.84 0.42
CA ARG A 53 -1.70 14.10 1.05
C ARG A 53 -0.55 14.80 1.79
N GLU A 54 0.27 14.04 2.51
CA GLU A 54 1.44 14.58 3.21
C GLU A 54 2.45 15.16 2.21
N LYS A 55 2.75 14.45 1.12
CA LYS A 55 3.61 14.96 0.03
C LYS A 55 3.07 16.27 -0.55
N LEU A 56 1.79 16.32 -0.87
CA LEU A 56 1.16 17.53 -1.45
C LEU A 56 1.20 18.72 -0.49
N LEU A 57 0.97 18.46 0.81
CA LEU A 57 1.08 19.48 1.84
C LEU A 57 2.54 19.97 1.98
N LEU A 58 3.50 19.05 1.96
CA LEU A 58 4.92 19.37 2.03
C LEU A 58 5.38 20.18 0.81
N GLU A 59 4.97 19.78 -0.40
CA GLU A 59 5.24 20.51 -1.64
C GLU A 59 4.64 21.92 -1.61
N HIS A 60 3.42 22.07 -1.07
CA HIS A 60 2.80 23.37 -0.92
C HIS A 60 3.58 24.26 0.06
N ARG A 61 3.96 23.71 1.21
CA ARG A 61 4.81 24.39 2.22
C ARG A 61 6.18 24.77 1.66
N LEU A 62 6.83 23.85 0.95
CA LEU A 62 8.09 24.09 0.25
C LEU A 62 7.91 25.24 -0.76
N ARG A 63 6.83 25.25 -1.54
CA ARG A 63 6.57 26.33 -2.50
C ARG A 63 6.29 27.68 -1.83
N GLU A 64 5.62 27.70 -0.69
CA GLU A 64 5.41 28.91 0.12
C GLU A 64 6.74 29.44 0.68
N GLU A 65 7.54 28.55 1.28
CA GLU A 65 8.77 28.91 1.98
C GLU A 65 9.94 29.21 1.02
N TYR A 66 9.99 28.53 -0.12
CA TYR A 66 10.88 28.82 -1.24
C TYR A 66 10.28 29.81 -2.25
N SER A 67 9.22 30.54 -1.88
CA SER A 67 8.76 31.63 -2.73
C SER A 67 9.88 32.67 -2.87
N PRO A 68 10.11 33.20 -4.08
CA PRO A 68 11.27 34.06 -4.36
C PRO A 68 11.32 35.31 -3.48
N ASN A 69 10.16 35.77 -2.98
CA ASN A 69 10.07 36.88 -2.03
C ASN A 69 10.63 36.52 -0.66
N VAL A 70 10.28 35.33 -0.12
CA VAL A 70 10.77 34.87 1.19
C VAL A 70 12.27 34.53 1.13
N LEU A 71 12.71 33.94 0.02
CA LEU A 71 14.13 33.69 -0.23
C LEU A 71 14.93 35.00 -0.36
N ALA A 72 14.40 36.00 -1.06
CA ALA A 72 15.03 37.31 -1.16
C ALA A 72 15.10 38.02 0.20
N GLU A 73 14.08 37.87 1.03
CA GLU A 73 14.02 38.45 2.38
C GLU A 73 14.99 37.74 3.36
N ARG A 74 15.08 36.41 3.32
CA ARG A 74 16.09 35.65 4.07
C ARG A 74 17.51 35.93 3.58
N ALA A 75 17.74 36.05 2.26
CA ALA A 75 19.05 36.40 1.70
C ALA A 75 19.50 37.80 2.15
N ARG A 76 18.57 38.77 2.19
CA ARG A 76 18.83 40.11 2.77
C ARG A 76 19.13 40.04 4.27
N ALA A 77 18.38 39.23 5.03
CA ALA A 77 18.61 39.05 6.46
C ALA A 77 19.97 38.40 6.78
N LEU A 78 20.48 37.56 5.87
CA LEU A 78 21.81 36.94 5.94
C LEU A 78 22.93 37.85 5.43
N GLY A 79 22.64 39.11 5.07
CA GLY A 79 23.64 40.08 4.62
C GLY A 79 24.12 39.87 3.18
N MET A 80 23.48 38.98 2.41
CA MET A 80 23.71 38.89 0.98
C MET A 80 23.01 40.07 0.30
N GLY A 81 23.80 40.95 -0.33
CA GLY A 81 23.30 42.06 -1.15
C GLY A 81 22.30 41.58 -2.22
N PRO A 82 21.52 42.49 -2.84
CA PRO A 82 20.31 42.16 -3.59
C PRO A 82 20.59 41.02 -4.57
N ALA A 83 20.14 39.82 -4.22
CA ALA A 83 20.36 38.65 -5.04
C ALA A 83 19.66 38.89 -6.37
N ASP A 84 20.43 38.92 -7.46
CA ASP A 84 19.89 38.97 -8.80
C ASP A 84 19.16 37.63 -9.06
N LEU A 85 17.86 37.64 -8.79
CA LEU A 85 16.96 36.48 -8.86
C LEU A 85 16.80 35.97 -10.31
N SER A 86 17.36 36.68 -11.31
CA SER A 86 17.44 36.19 -12.70
C SER A 86 18.37 34.98 -12.86
N ARG A 87 19.17 34.67 -11.83
CA ARG A 87 20.18 33.59 -11.82
C ARG A 87 19.87 32.46 -10.83
N ILE A 88 18.62 32.32 -10.38
CA ILE A 88 18.22 31.13 -9.63
C ILE A 88 18.09 29.98 -10.63
N HIS A 89 19.16 29.19 -10.77
CA HIS A 89 19.03 27.85 -11.30
C HIS A 89 18.21 27.06 -10.29
N TYR A 90 17.03 26.60 -10.69
CA TYR A 90 16.32 25.56 -9.97
C TYR A 90 17.29 24.37 -9.90
N LEU A 91 17.68 24.00 -8.67
CA LEU A 91 18.36 22.73 -8.46
C LEU A 91 17.26 21.67 -8.62
N GLU A 92 17.06 21.20 -9.85
CA GLU A 92 16.29 20.00 -10.11
C GLU A 92 17.10 18.86 -9.48
N ILE A 93 16.69 18.45 -8.28
CA ILE A 93 17.20 17.24 -7.67
C ILE A 93 16.56 16.12 -8.49
N GLU A 94 17.32 15.53 -9.42
CA GLU A 94 16.90 14.32 -10.11
C GLU A 94 16.60 13.28 -9.02
N ASP A 95 15.33 12.88 -8.91
CA ASP A 95 14.93 11.70 -8.14
C ASP A 95 15.72 10.51 -8.71
N GLU A 96 16.47 9.82 -7.86
CA GLU A 96 17.23 8.61 -8.22
C GLU A 96 16.33 7.44 -8.70
N ASP A 97 15.01 7.63 -8.66
CA ASP A 97 14.02 6.71 -9.21
C ASP A 97 13.46 7.24 -10.53
N GLY A 98 14.24 7.04 -11.61
CA GLY A 98 13.83 7.38 -12.97
C GLY A 98 12.53 6.69 -13.37
N ASN A 99 11.47 7.49 -13.55
CA ASN A 99 10.29 7.14 -14.32
C ASN A 99 9.81 8.32 -15.17
#